data_AF-A0A7C1IYS8-F1
#
_entry.id   AF-A0A7C1IYS8-F1
#
_cell.length_a   1.000
_cell.length_b   1.000
_cell.length_c   1.000
_cell.angle_alpha   90.00
_cell.angle_beta   90.00
_cell.angle_gamma   90.00
#
_symmetry.space_group_name_H-M   'P 1'
#
loop_
_entity.id
_entity.type
_entity.pdbx_description
1 polymer ?
#
loop_
_entity_poly.entity_id
_entity_poly.type
_entity_poly.pdbx_seq_one_letter_code
_entity_poly.pdbx_strand_id
1 'polypeptide(L)'
;MQRAWLIVIGLALGVVCYYLPWVTHSTAVFTMNAFDLAEWTSLHPAVRSSSPPMLTSFLLRLPQVMLAAAFALSANLLVDLRARWIQRGLALLLALRLVPPTDFFTGASADPNYRQMALLTGLGIALVVLAAWAARLPRQWQIGLLISVLVIAVLGGWWGLSRAGVLLDNFEIDVQIGAGIICLTAITLVIVVLGLRRRAIPNSL
;
A
#
# COMPACT_ATOMS: atom_id res chain seq x y z
N MET A 1 21.08 1.52 14.13
CA MET A 1 20.69 2.60 13.20
C MET A 1 20.60 2.10 11.76
N GLN A 2 21.64 1.47 11.20
CA GLN A 2 21.64 0.95 9.82
C GLN A 2 20.40 0.13 9.43
N ARG A 3 19.96 -0.83 10.26
CA ARG A 3 18.77 -1.65 9.95
C ARG A 3 17.47 -0.85 9.78
N ALA A 4 17.26 0.19 10.60
CA ALA A 4 16.03 1.00 10.50
C ALA A 4 16.02 1.78 9.17
N TRP A 5 17.17 2.31 8.76
CA TRP A 5 17.32 2.96 7.46
C TRP A 5 17.15 2.00 6.29
N LEU A 6 17.65 0.76 6.38
CA LEU A 6 17.40 -0.26 5.35
C LEU A 6 15.90 -0.57 5.21
N ILE A 7 15.15 -0.60 6.32
CA ILE A 7 13.69 -0.74 6.27
C ILE A 7 13.06 0.46 5.57
N VAL A 8 13.44 1.69 5.91
CA VAL A 8 12.92 2.90 5.26
C VAL A 8 13.21 2.93 3.76
N ILE A 9 14.43 2.57 3.36
CA ILE A 9 14.82 2.48 1.95
C ILE A 9 13.99 1.40 1.25
N GLY A 10 13.84 0.22 1.88
CA GLY A 10 12.99 -0.85 1.38
C GLY A 10 11.55 -0.37 1.17
N LEU A 11 10.97 0.35 2.13
CA LEU A 11 9.62 0.89 2.01
C LEU A 11 9.51 1.90 0.86
N ALA A 12 10.51 2.76 0.66
CA ALA A 12 10.54 3.69 -0.48
C ALA A 12 10.58 2.94 -1.82
N LEU A 13 11.39 1.89 -1.92
CA LEU A 13 11.39 1.01 -3.10
C LEU A 13 10.04 0.29 -3.26
N GLY A 14 9.38 -0.09 -2.16
CA GLY A 14 8.03 -0.66 -2.16
C GLY A 14 6.99 0.30 -2.77
N VAL A 15 7.07 1.60 -2.46
CA VAL A 15 6.24 2.62 -3.10
C VAL A 15 6.52 2.70 -4.60
N VAL A 16 7.79 2.69 -5.01
CA VAL A 16 8.16 2.65 -6.43
C VAL A 16 7.54 1.42 -7.10
N CYS A 17 7.59 0.25 -6.47
CA CYS A 17 7.03 -1.00 -7.00
C CYS A 17 5.49 -0.98 -7.10
N TYR A 18 4.82 -0.26 -6.22
CA TYR A 18 3.37 -0.03 -6.34
C TYR A 18 3.02 0.76 -7.61
N TYR A 19 3.87 1.71 -8.01
CA TYR A 19 3.70 2.52 -9.23
C TYR A 19 4.37 1.95 -10.49
N LEU A 20 5.13 0.86 -10.38
CA LEU A 20 5.57 0.09 -11.54
C LEU A 20 4.38 -0.64 -12.18
N PRO A 21 4.50 -1.11 -13.44
CA PRO A 21 3.44 -1.88 -14.09
C PRO A 21 3.09 -3.14 -13.30
N TRP A 22 1.80 -3.30 -12.97
CA TRP A 22 1.24 -4.53 -12.38
C TRP A 22 0.64 -5.44 -13.45
N VAL A 23 0.16 -4.84 -14.54
CA VAL A 23 -0.16 -5.52 -15.79
C VAL A 23 0.62 -4.87 -16.92
N THR A 24 1.10 -5.69 -17.85
CA THR A 24 1.80 -5.25 -19.05
C THR A 24 1.10 -5.80 -20.28
N HIS A 25 0.99 -4.97 -21.32
CA HIS A 25 0.38 -5.32 -22.60
C HIS A 25 1.26 -4.80 -23.73
N SER A 26 1.12 -5.37 -24.93
CA SER A 26 1.86 -4.93 -26.13
C SER A 26 1.61 -3.46 -26.48
N THR A 27 0.46 -2.94 -26.08
CA THR A 27 0.08 -1.53 -26.20
C THR A 27 0.27 -0.81 -24.87
N ALA A 28 0.90 0.37 -24.90
CA ALA A 28 1.22 1.14 -23.71
C ALA A 28 -0.01 1.54 -22.88
N VAL A 29 -1.18 1.68 -23.52
CA VAL A 29 -2.45 2.07 -22.87
C VAL A 29 -2.91 1.05 -21.83
N PHE A 30 -2.61 -0.25 -22.01
CA PHE A 30 -2.98 -1.31 -21.08
C PHE A 30 -1.84 -1.75 -20.16
N THR A 31 -0.73 -1.00 -20.17
CA THR A 31 0.33 -1.16 -19.17
C THR A 31 0.02 -0.26 -17.98
N MET A 32 -0.58 -0.84 -16.94
CA MET A 32 -1.12 -0.09 -15.80
C MET A 32 -0.41 -0.49 -14.51
N ASN A 33 -0.13 0.50 -13.66
CA ASN A 33 0.22 0.25 -12.26
C ASN A 33 -1.03 -0.08 -11.43
N ALA A 34 -0.86 -0.40 -10.15
CA ALA A 34 -1.99 -0.80 -9.30
C ALA A 34 -3.07 0.28 -9.16
N PHE A 35 -2.66 1.55 -9.07
CA PHE A 35 -3.57 2.68 -8.90
C PHE A 35 -4.38 2.92 -10.18
N ASP A 36 -3.72 2.93 -11.33
CA ASP A 36 -4.37 3.11 -12.62
C ASP A 36 -5.33 1.96 -12.92
N LEU A 37 -4.93 0.72 -12.58
CA LEU A 37 -5.78 -0.46 -12.70
C LEU A 37 -6.99 -0.37 -11.75
N ALA A 38 -6.84 0.21 -10.55
CA ALA A 38 -7.94 0.45 -9.64
C ALA A 38 -8.95 1.46 -10.20
N GLU A 39 -8.47 2.55 -10.80
CA GLU A 39 -9.34 3.53 -11.48
C GLU A 39 -10.05 2.88 -12.68
N TRP A 40 -9.32 2.15 -13.53
CA TRP A 40 -9.91 1.48 -14.68
C TRP A 40 -11.00 0.48 -14.27
N THR A 41 -10.71 -0.39 -13.28
CA THR A 41 -11.70 -1.35 -12.76
C THR A 41 -12.91 -0.67 -12.12
N SER A 42 -12.77 0.55 -11.60
CA SER A 42 -13.86 1.29 -10.94
C SER A 42 -14.97 1.76 -11.87
N LEU A 43 -14.65 1.87 -13.16
CA LEU A 43 -15.60 2.23 -14.21
C LEU A 43 -16.49 1.04 -14.61
N HIS A 44 -16.06 -0.19 -14.29
CA HIS A 44 -16.74 -1.39 -14.74
C HIS A 44 -18.05 -1.67 -13.97
N PRO A 45 -19.20 -1.86 -14.64
CA PRO A 45 -20.48 -2.10 -13.98
C PRO A 45 -20.47 -3.30 -13.03
N ALA A 46 -19.81 -4.41 -13.42
CA ALA A 46 -19.73 -5.60 -12.56
C ALA A 46 -18.92 -5.38 -11.27
N VAL A 47 -17.99 -4.41 -11.26
CA VAL A 47 -17.24 -4.04 -10.05
C VAL A 47 -18.12 -3.14 -9.17
N ARG A 48 -18.88 -2.23 -9.78
CA ARG A 48 -19.84 -1.35 -9.09
C ARG A 48 -21.00 -2.11 -8.46
N SER A 49 -21.46 -3.19 -9.08
CA SER A 49 -22.54 -4.05 -8.57
C SER A 49 -22.09 -5.25 -7.74
N SER A 50 -20.78 -5.43 -7.53
CA SER A 50 -20.26 -6.52 -6.71
C SER A 50 -20.69 -6.41 -5.23
N SER A 51 -20.61 -7.52 -4.49
CA SER A 51 -20.85 -7.55 -3.04
C SER A 51 -19.62 -8.15 -2.34
N PRO A 52 -18.83 -7.36 -1.58
CA PRO A 52 -19.00 -5.92 -1.33
C PRO A 52 -18.71 -5.06 -2.59
N PRO A 53 -19.38 -3.90 -2.75
CA PRO A 53 -19.18 -3.04 -3.92
C PRO A 53 -17.73 -2.59 -4.03
N MET A 54 -17.25 -2.43 -5.26
CA MET A 54 -15.95 -1.86 -5.53
C MET A 54 -14.76 -2.66 -4.94
N LEU A 55 -14.94 -3.97 -4.67
CA LEU A 55 -13.93 -4.80 -4.01
C LEU A 55 -12.61 -4.87 -4.78
N THR A 56 -12.66 -5.04 -6.10
CA THR A 56 -11.44 -5.12 -6.93
C THR A 56 -10.60 -3.85 -6.79
N SER A 57 -11.21 -2.67 -6.96
CA SER A 57 -10.50 -1.39 -6.83
C SER A 57 -10.06 -1.12 -5.40
N PHE A 58 -10.82 -1.58 -4.39
CA PHE A 58 -10.39 -1.51 -2.99
C PHE A 58 -9.09 -2.28 -2.78
N LEU A 59 -9.05 -3.54 -3.21
CA LEU A 59 -7.91 -4.43 -3.04
C LEU A 59 -6.66 -3.92 -3.76
N LEU A 60 -6.83 -3.30 -4.94
CA LEU A 60 -5.73 -2.68 -5.69
C LEU A 60 -5.19 -1.39 -5.03
N ARG A 61 -6.04 -0.61 -4.34
CA ARG A 61 -5.62 0.60 -3.60
C ARG A 61 -5.12 0.32 -2.18
N LEU A 62 -5.52 -0.80 -1.59
CA LEU A 62 -5.16 -1.21 -0.24
C LEU A 62 -3.63 -1.22 0.00
N PRO A 63 -2.77 -1.73 -0.92
CA PRO A 63 -1.33 -1.66 -0.76
C PRO A 63 -0.80 -0.26 -0.49
N GLN A 64 -1.35 0.78 -1.12
CA GLN A 64 -0.93 2.16 -0.89
C GLN A 64 -1.24 2.63 0.53
N VAL A 65 -2.43 2.30 1.05
CA VAL A 65 -2.81 2.62 2.43
C VAL A 65 -1.91 1.89 3.43
N MET A 66 -1.63 0.61 3.16
CA MET A 66 -0.75 -0.20 4.01
C MET A 66 0.70 0.28 3.95
N LEU A 67 1.19 0.74 2.80
CA LEU A 67 2.51 1.36 2.66
C LEU A 67 2.59 2.67 3.46
N ALA A 68 1.54 3.51 3.44
CA ALA A 68 1.46 4.70 4.29
C ALA A 68 1.57 4.32 5.79
N ALA A 69 0.81 3.32 6.23
CA ALA A 69 0.88 2.81 7.60
C ALA A 69 2.27 2.25 7.95
N ALA A 70 2.89 1.50 7.04
CA ALA A 70 4.23 0.96 7.20
C ALA A 70 5.30 2.05 7.32
N PHE A 71 5.22 3.11 6.51
CA PHE A 71 6.06 4.30 6.64
C PHE A 71 5.93 4.93 8.02
N ALA A 72 4.70 5.15 8.49
CA ALA A 72 4.45 5.75 9.80
C ALA A 72 4.95 4.87 10.96
N LEU A 73 4.78 3.55 10.88
CA LEU A 73 5.31 2.61 11.88
C LEU A 73 6.84 2.57 11.87
N SER A 74 7.47 2.60 10.70
CA SER A 74 8.93 2.61 10.56
C SER A 74 9.57 3.86 11.17
N ALA A 75 8.84 4.98 11.22
CA ALA A 75 9.31 6.20 11.90
C ALA A 75 9.64 5.93 13.37
N ASN A 76 8.88 5.09 14.06
CA ASN A 76 9.14 4.79 15.47
C ASN A 76 10.45 4.02 15.70
N LEU A 77 11.01 3.41 14.66
CA LEU A 77 12.29 2.69 14.70
C LEU A 77 13.50 3.63 14.50
N LEU A 78 13.28 4.86 14.05
CA LEU A 78 14.32 5.88 13.89
C LEU A 78 14.69 6.51 15.22
N VAL A 79 15.95 6.90 15.39
CA VAL A 79 16.45 7.52 16.63
C VAL A 79 16.26 9.03 16.62
N ASP A 80 16.56 9.68 15.49
CA ASP A 80 16.45 11.13 15.32
C ASP A 80 14.99 11.59 15.22
N LEU A 81 14.60 12.52 16.09
CA LEU A 81 13.26 13.10 16.13
C LEU A 81 12.87 13.80 14.82
N ARG A 82 13.81 14.49 14.16
CA ARG A 82 13.54 15.17 12.88
C ARG A 82 13.18 14.15 11.79
N ALA A 83 13.98 13.10 11.68
CA ALA A 83 13.74 12.01 10.74
C ALA A 83 12.38 11.32 10.98
N ARG A 84 11.94 11.18 12.25
CA ARG A 84 10.61 10.65 12.56
C ARG A 84 9.48 11.48 11.97
N TRP A 85 9.55 12.80 12.12
CA TRP A 85 8.51 13.70 11.63
C TRP A 85 8.52 13.78 10.11
N ILE A 86 9.69 13.80 9.47
CA ILE A 86 9.80 13.72 8.00
C ILE A 86 9.14 12.43 7.50
N GLN A 87 9.48 11.28 8.10
CA GLN A 87 8.92 9.98 7.70
C GLN A 87 7.40 9.91 7.89
N ARG A 88 6.86 10.51 8.95
CA ARG A 88 5.40 10.63 9.16
C ARG A 88 4.75 11.59 8.16
N GLY A 89 5.42 12.68 7.80
CA GLY A 89 4.99 13.59 6.75
C GLY A 89 4.88 12.86 5.39
N LEU A 90 5.90 12.06 5.03
CA LEU A 90 5.86 11.22 3.83
C LEU A 90 4.70 10.21 3.90
N ALA A 91 4.47 9.57 5.06
CA ALA A 91 3.34 8.68 5.26
C ALA A 91 1.99 9.38 5.02
N LEU A 92 1.83 10.61 5.50
CA LEU A 92 0.63 11.42 5.25
C LEU A 92 0.47 11.74 3.76
N LEU A 93 1.54 12.11 3.05
CA LEU A 93 1.48 12.35 1.61
C LEU A 93 1.01 11.11 0.83
N LEU A 94 1.46 9.92 1.23
CA LEU A 94 1.01 8.65 0.63
C LEU A 94 -0.49 8.39 0.88
N ALA A 95 -1.00 8.71 2.08
CA ALA A 95 -2.41 8.60 2.39
C ALA A 95 -3.26 9.62 1.61
N LEU A 96 -2.77 10.87 1.52
CA LEU A 96 -3.45 11.97 0.81
C LEU A 96 -3.51 11.77 -0.71
N ARG A 97 -2.69 10.89 -1.27
CA ARG A 97 -2.77 10.54 -2.69
C ARG A 97 -4.09 9.86 -3.07
N LEU A 98 -4.84 9.32 -2.11
CA LEU A 98 -6.17 8.76 -2.34
C LEU A 98 -7.32 9.76 -2.14
N VAL A 99 -7.02 11.06 -1.92
CA VAL A 99 -8.05 12.08 -1.79
C VAL A 99 -8.96 12.05 -3.02
N PRO A 100 -10.30 12.00 -2.85
CA PRO A 100 -11.21 11.96 -3.97
C PRO A 100 -11.12 13.25 -4.81
N PRO A 101 -11.50 13.20 -6.10
CA PRO A 101 -11.55 14.37 -6.96
C PRO A 101 -12.43 15.50 -6.38
N THR A 102 -12.19 16.74 -6.80
CA THR A 102 -12.94 17.92 -6.33
C THR A 102 -14.45 17.78 -6.50
N ASP A 103 -14.90 17.06 -7.53
CA ASP A 103 -16.31 16.77 -7.81
C ASP A 103 -17.04 16.09 -6.65
N PHE A 104 -16.31 15.31 -5.84
CA PHE A 104 -16.85 14.70 -4.64
C PHE A 104 -17.40 15.75 -3.66
N PHE A 105 -16.75 16.92 -3.56
CA PHE A 105 -17.12 17.99 -2.66
C PHE A 105 -18.15 18.97 -3.25
N THR A 106 -18.38 18.92 -4.56
CA THR A 106 -19.29 19.84 -5.27
C THR A 106 -20.60 19.22 -5.72
N GLY A 107 -20.78 17.89 -5.59
CA GLY A 107 -22.07 17.24 -5.84
C GLY A 107 -22.04 15.75 -6.14
N ALA A 108 -20.88 15.16 -6.48
CA ALA A 108 -20.75 13.74 -6.84
C ALA A 108 -20.45 12.82 -5.63
N SER A 109 -20.86 13.20 -4.41
CA SER A 109 -20.55 12.47 -3.18
C SER A 109 -21.20 11.08 -3.10
N ALA A 110 -22.21 10.83 -3.92
CA ALA A 110 -22.89 9.54 -4.02
C ALA A 110 -22.10 8.51 -4.85
N ASP A 111 -21.09 8.90 -5.63
CA ASP A 111 -20.32 7.96 -6.44
C ASP A 111 -19.56 6.96 -5.55
N PRO A 112 -19.73 5.64 -5.76
CA PRO A 112 -19.12 4.62 -4.91
C PRO A 112 -17.58 4.61 -4.98
N ASN A 113 -16.98 4.99 -6.10
CA ASN A 113 -15.52 5.11 -6.23
C ASN A 113 -15.01 6.26 -5.36
N TYR A 114 -15.65 7.43 -5.41
CA TYR A 114 -15.22 8.59 -4.62
C TYR A 114 -15.42 8.37 -3.12
N ARG A 115 -16.52 7.72 -2.71
CA ARG A 115 -16.73 7.31 -1.31
C ARG A 115 -15.65 6.35 -0.83
N GLN A 116 -15.25 5.39 -1.67
CA GLN A 116 -14.16 4.48 -1.36
C GLN A 116 -12.82 5.23 -1.20
N MET A 117 -12.50 6.14 -2.12
CA MET A 117 -11.29 6.98 -2.05
C MET A 117 -11.26 7.84 -0.77
N ALA A 118 -12.39 8.48 -0.43
CA ALA A 118 -12.54 9.22 0.82
C ALA A 118 -12.32 8.34 2.06
N LEU A 119 -12.92 7.14 2.08
CA LEU A 119 -12.75 6.17 3.17
C LEU A 119 -11.30 5.70 3.30
N LEU A 120 -10.65 5.37 2.19
CA LEU A 120 -9.25 4.92 2.19
C LEU A 120 -8.29 6.04 2.60
N THR A 121 -8.58 7.28 2.22
CA THR A 121 -7.85 8.47 2.69
C THR A 121 -7.98 8.62 4.21
N GLY A 122 -9.22 8.58 4.72
CA GLY A 122 -9.49 8.67 6.16
C GLY A 122 -8.82 7.53 6.94
N LEU A 123 -8.90 6.31 6.42
CA LEU A 123 -8.23 5.14 6.99
C LEU A 123 -6.71 5.30 7.00
N GLY A 124 -6.12 5.77 5.89
CA GLY A 124 -4.68 6.04 5.81
C GLY A 124 -4.21 7.05 6.84
N ILE A 125 -4.91 8.20 6.95
CA ILE A 125 -4.61 9.23 7.95
C ILE A 125 -4.75 8.67 9.37
N ALA A 126 -5.83 7.93 9.64
CA ALA A 126 -6.07 7.31 10.94
C ALA A 126 -4.94 6.33 11.31
N LEU A 127 -4.52 5.48 10.37
CA LEU A 127 -3.41 4.54 10.59
C LEU A 127 -2.08 5.26 10.83
N VAL A 128 -1.81 6.39 10.16
CA VAL A 128 -0.61 7.20 10.42
C VAL A 128 -0.63 7.77 11.85
N VAL A 129 -1.77 8.28 12.31
CA VAL A 129 -1.94 8.80 13.68
C VAL A 129 -1.80 7.67 14.71
N LEU A 130 -2.46 6.53 14.48
CA LEU A 130 -2.38 5.36 15.35
C LEU A 130 -0.96 4.79 15.40
N ALA A 131 -0.23 4.81 14.30
CA ALA A 131 1.18 4.41 14.27
C ALA A 131 2.04 5.33 15.14
N ALA A 132 1.77 6.64 15.18
CA ALA A 132 2.48 7.55 16.09
C ALA A 132 2.19 7.21 17.56
N TRP A 133 0.96 6.81 17.89
CA TRP A 133 0.57 6.37 19.23
C TRP A 133 1.19 5.00 19.60
N ALA A 134 1.32 4.10 18.62
CA ALA A 134 1.96 2.80 18.75
C ALA A 134 3.45 2.88 19.12
N ALA A 135 4.06 4.08 19.10
CA ALA A 135 5.42 4.30 19.62
C ALA A 135 5.58 3.93 21.11
N ARG A 136 4.46 3.89 21.86
CA ARG A 136 4.42 3.47 23.27
C ARG A 136 4.52 1.95 23.46
N LEU A 137 4.29 1.17 22.39
CA LEU A 137 4.33 -0.28 22.46
C LEU A 137 5.77 -0.79 22.48
N PRO A 138 6.03 -1.98 23.07
CA PRO A 138 7.33 -2.63 22.98
C PRO A 138 7.73 -2.85 21.52
N ARG A 139 9.03 -2.76 21.24
CA ARG A 139 9.58 -2.84 19.87
C ARG A 139 9.12 -4.07 19.07
N GLN A 140 8.95 -5.21 19.74
CA GLN A 140 8.47 -6.45 19.10
C GLN A 140 7.06 -6.30 18.51
N TRP A 141 6.17 -5.59 19.18
CA TRP A 141 4.81 -5.32 18.70
C TRP A 141 4.83 -4.34 17.54
N GLN A 142 5.69 -3.31 17.58
CA GLN A 142 5.85 -2.38 16.45
C GLN A 142 6.33 -3.10 15.18
N ILE A 143 7.29 -4.02 15.32
CA ILE A 143 7.77 -4.85 14.20
C ILE A 143 6.67 -5.81 13.73
N GLY A 144 5.93 -6.44 14.65
CA GLY A 144 4.80 -7.30 14.31
C GLY A 144 3.72 -6.57 13.53
N LEU A 145 3.35 -5.35 13.96
CA LEU A 145 2.40 -4.49 13.25
C LEU A 145 2.92 -4.10 11.87
N LEU A 146 4.19 -3.69 11.77
CA LEU A 146 4.83 -3.35 10.49
C LEU A 146 4.77 -4.52 9.50
N ILE A 147 5.13 -5.72 9.96
CA ILE A 147 5.08 -6.94 9.15
C ILE A 147 3.63 -7.24 8.73
N SER A 148 2.68 -7.12 9.67
CA SER A 148 1.27 -7.41 9.41
C SER A 148 0.70 -6.50 8.33
N VAL A 149 0.94 -5.18 8.40
CA VAL A 149 0.45 -4.26 7.36
C VAL A 149 1.08 -4.53 6.00
N LEU A 150 2.36 -4.90 5.94
CA LEU A 150 3.03 -5.25 4.68
C LEU A 150 2.50 -6.56 4.09
N VAL A 151 2.23 -7.56 4.93
CA VAL A 151 1.61 -8.81 4.48
C VAL A 151 0.20 -8.54 3.93
N ILE A 152 -0.60 -7.71 4.62
CA ILE A 152 -1.91 -7.29 4.13
C ILE A 152 -1.80 -6.56 2.78
N ALA A 153 -0.78 -5.71 2.61
CA ALA A 153 -0.52 -5.02 1.35
C ALA A 153 -0.31 -6.00 0.19
N VAL A 154 0.57 -7.00 0.39
CA VAL A 154 0.91 -7.99 -0.64
C VAL A 154 -0.28 -8.90 -0.95
N LEU A 155 -0.95 -9.43 0.08
CA LEU A 155 -2.12 -10.30 -0.09
C LEU A 155 -3.27 -9.55 -0.77
N GLY A 156 -3.54 -8.32 -0.35
CA GLY A 156 -4.53 -7.45 -0.98
C GLY A 156 -4.18 -7.16 -2.44
N GLY A 157 -2.91 -6.87 -2.72
CA GLY A 157 -2.42 -6.63 -4.08
C GLY A 157 -2.60 -7.82 -5.01
N TRP A 158 -2.15 -9.01 -4.61
CA TRP A 158 -2.33 -10.23 -5.40
C TRP A 158 -3.80 -10.60 -5.61
N TRP A 159 -4.63 -10.42 -4.57
CA TRP A 159 -6.06 -10.68 -4.68
C TRP A 159 -6.74 -9.68 -5.63
N GLY A 160 -6.43 -8.39 -5.50
CA GLY A 160 -6.90 -7.35 -6.41
C GLY A 160 -6.50 -7.62 -7.86
N LEU A 161 -5.24 -7.98 -8.08
CA LEU A 161 -4.70 -8.31 -9.41
C LEU A 161 -5.38 -9.54 -10.02
N SER A 162 -5.57 -10.61 -9.24
CA SER A 162 -6.31 -11.80 -9.69
C SER A 162 -7.73 -11.46 -10.15
N ARG A 163 -8.44 -10.61 -9.39
CA ARG A 163 -9.79 -10.16 -9.78
C ARG A 163 -9.78 -9.25 -11.00
N ALA A 164 -8.76 -8.40 -11.14
CA ALA A 164 -8.60 -7.54 -12.30
C ALA A 164 -8.27 -8.33 -13.57
N GLY A 165 -7.47 -9.40 -13.46
CA GLY A 165 -7.19 -10.34 -14.55
C GLY A 165 -8.47 -10.92 -15.15
N VAL A 166 -9.37 -11.43 -14.30
CA VAL A 166 -10.69 -11.94 -14.77
C VAL A 166 -11.49 -10.88 -15.52
N LEU A 167 -11.41 -9.61 -15.12
CA LEU A 167 -12.09 -8.52 -15.84
C LEU A 167 -11.43 -8.27 -17.19
N LEU A 168 -10.11 -8.21 -17.27
CA LEU A 168 -9.36 -8.00 -18.51
C LEU A 168 -9.58 -9.15 -19.49
N ASP A 169 -9.59 -10.40 -19.01
CA ASP A 169 -9.89 -11.59 -19.81
C ASP A 169 -11.30 -11.53 -20.41
N ASN A 170 -12.30 -11.05 -19.66
CA ASN A 170 -13.67 -10.87 -20.17
C ASN A 170 -13.78 -9.82 -21.30
N PHE A 171 -12.80 -8.93 -21.43
CA PHE A 171 -12.68 -7.99 -22.55
C PHE A 171 -11.72 -8.46 -23.63
N GLU A 172 -11.22 -9.71 -23.54
CA GLU A 172 -10.24 -10.27 -24.46
C GLU A 172 -8.94 -9.46 -24.51
N ILE A 173 -8.57 -8.81 -23.39
CA ILE A 173 -7.34 -8.05 -23.26
C ILE A 173 -6.26 -8.97 -22.67
N ASP A 174 -5.39 -9.50 -23.53
CA ASP A 174 -4.31 -10.41 -23.13
C ASP A 174 -3.18 -9.67 -22.40
N VAL A 175 -3.22 -9.68 -21.07
CA VAL A 175 -2.19 -9.03 -20.23
C VAL A 175 -1.26 -10.03 -19.57
N GLN A 176 -0.03 -9.59 -19.36
CA GLN A 176 0.95 -10.31 -18.54
C GLN A 176 1.10 -9.64 -17.17
N ILE A 177 1.48 -10.43 -16.16
CA ILE A 177 1.81 -9.89 -14.84
C ILE A 177 3.07 -9.03 -14.95
N GLY A 178 2.93 -7.76 -14.61
CA GLY A 178 4.02 -6.80 -14.58
C GLY A 178 4.92 -6.95 -13.35
N ALA A 179 6.10 -6.33 -13.43
CA ALA A 179 7.12 -6.43 -12.37
C ALA A 179 6.71 -5.80 -11.03
N GLY A 180 5.72 -4.90 -11.00
CA GLY A 180 5.38 -4.10 -9.82
C GLY A 180 4.98 -4.95 -8.61
N ILE A 181 4.01 -5.87 -8.75
CA ILE A 181 3.57 -6.74 -7.65
C ILE A 181 4.67 -7.73 -7.22
N ILE A 182 5.47 -8.22 -8.17
CA ILE A 182 6.57 -9.16 -7.92
C ILE A 182 7.65 -8.47 -7.08
N CYS A 183 8.08 -7.28 -7.50
CA CYS A 183 9.07 -6.50 -6.77
C CYS A 183 8.54 -6.04 -5.40
N LEU A 184 7.27 -5.64 -5.28
CA LEU A 184 6.65 -5.30 -4.00
C LEU A 184 6.66 -6.49 -3.03
N THR A 185 6.36 -7.69 -3.52
CA THR A 185 6.42 -8.95 -2.76
C THR A 185 7.85 -9.23 -2.30
N ALA A 186 8.83 -9.16 -3.21
CA ALA A 186 10.24 -9.42 -2.88
C ALA A 186 10.78 -8.44 -1.83
N ILE A 187 10.50 -7.14 -1.98
CA ILE A 187 10.93 -6.10 -1.02
C ILE A 187 10.26 -6.32 0.34
N THR A 188 8.99 -6.70 0.35
CA THR A 188 8.27 -7.01 1.60
C THR A 188 8.95 -8.16 2.33
N LEU A 189 9.32 -9.25 1.63
CA LEU A 189 10.06 -10.36 2.24
C LEU A 189 11.41 -9.91 2.81
N VAL A 190 12.15 -9.06 2.11
CA VAL A 190 13.42 -8.51 2.62
C VAL A 190 13.19 -7.72 3.91
N ILE A 191 12.17 -6.85 3.96
CA ILE A 191 11.84 -6.06 5.16
C ILE A 191 11.42 -6.99 6.31
N VAL A 192 10.63 -8.02 6.05
CA VAL A 192 10.22 -9.02 7.05
C VAL A 192 11.44 -9.72 7.64
N VAL A 193 12.37 -10.19 6.81
CA VAL A 193 13.62 -10.82 7.26
C VAL A 193 14.46 -9.85 8.10
N LEU A 194 14.59 -8.59 7.66
CA LEU A 194 15.31 -7.57 8.41
C LEU A 194 14.66 -7.27 9.78
N GLY A 195 13.33 -7.28 9.84
CA GLY A 195 12.54 -7.06 11.06
C GLY A 195 12.66 -8.21 12.07
N LEU A 196 12.65 -9.46 11.59
CA LEU A 196 12.69 -10.65 12.43
C LEU A 196 14.10 -10.99 12.96
N ARG A 197 15.16 -10.52 12.31
CA ARG A 197 16.54 -10.71 12.78
C ARG A 197 16.73 -10.08 14.16
N ARG A 198 16.71 -10.89 15.21
CA ARG A 198 17.06 -10.48 16.59
C ARG A 198 18.47 -9.87 16.60
N ARG A 199 18.73 -8.90 17.48
CA ARG A 199 20.12 -8.59 17.84
C ARG A 199 20.62 -9.82 18.59
N ALA A 200 21.67 -10.46 18.10
CA ALA A 200 22.43 -11.37 18.94
C ALA A 200 22.85 -10.55 20.16
N ILE A 201 22.36 -10.95 21.34
CA ILE A 201 22.87 -10.41 22.60
C ILE A 201 24.32 -10.90 22.64
N PRO A 202 25.33 -10.01 22.65
CA PRO A 202 26.68 -10.46 22.96
C PRO A 202 26.59 -11.06 24.36
N ASN A 203 26.86 -12.36 24.48
CA ASN A 203 27.10 -12.98 25.78
C ASN A 203 28.37 -12.33 26.33
N SER A 204 28.24 -11.21 27.04
CA SER A 204 29.31 -10.70 27.89
C SER A 204 29.31 -11.56 29.15
N LEU A 205 30.19 -12.56 29.16
CA LEU A 205 30.74 -13.15 30.39
C LEU A 205 31.61 -12.11 31.09
#